data_AF-A0A497Q8L8-F1
#
_entry.id   AF-A0A497Q8L8-F1
#
_cell.length_a   1.000
_cell.length_b   1.000
_cell.length_c   1.000
_cell.angle_alpha   90.00
_cell.angle_beta   90.00
_cell.angle_gamma   90.00
#
_symmetry.space_group_name_H-M   'P 1'
#
loop_
_entity.id
_entity.type
_entity.pdbx_description
1 polymer ?
#
loop_
_entity_poly.entity_id
_entity_poly.type
_entity_poly.pdbx_seq_one_letter_code
_entity_poly.pdbx_strand_id
1 'polypeptide(L)'
;MGLLQTFSEINKKWPNKSFKIQYDPLTKLELFELGYFAASDVPFRCFSIKMNPGDNHDKDVALLYSAASKQFVSLLNKEDGLVLTIYESNKEELDQHLESIKNNLIQFKDQLNGKTPELRDQIVKCILVERKVDEAMHLSLSSEVNRRVYFAIGECRERAALIPIFQNSKGADLVQLALHKWMDYVLRLNQDEKFPEEKTTGLIKNFLQIKKWLKDLITKQLAGISTLKEEISI
;
A
#
# COMPACT_ATOMS: atom_id res chain seq x y z
N MET A 1 -5.23 4.40 22.56
CA MET A 1 -6.36 4.88 21.74
C MET A 1 -6.06 4.52 20.29
N GLY A 2 -6.97 3.82 19.60
CA GLY A 2 -6.69 3.29 18.26
C GLY A 2 -6.73 4.37 17.16
N LEU A 3 -5.97 4.19 16.07
CA LEU A 3 -5.88 5.18 14.97
C LEU A 3 -7.24 5.54 14.36
N LEU A 4 -8.18 4.58 14.28
CA LEU A 4 -9.55 4.83 13.83
C LEU A 4 -10.32 5.82 14.72
N GLN A 5 -10.14 5.72 16.04
CA GLN A 5 -10.77 6.63 16.99
C GLN A 5 -10.15 8.02 16.88
N THR A 6 -8.82 8.09 16.80
CA THR A 6 -8.09 9.34 16.57
C THR A 6 -8.52 10.01 15.25
N PHE A 7 -8.64 9.24 14.17
CA PHE A 7 -9.10 9.76 12.88
C PHE A 7 -10.53 10.31 12.94
N SER A 8 -11.42 9.68 13.71
CA SER A 8 -12.80 10.15 13.88
C SER A 8 -12.88 11.56 14.49
N GLU A 9 -11.90 11.92 15.32
CA GLU A 9 -11.76 13.28 15.85
C GLU A 9 -11.07 14.22 14.86
N ILE A 10 -9.98 13.76 14.24
CA ILE A 10 -9.16 14.55 13.31
C ILE A 10 -9.95 14.97 12.08
N ASN A 11 -10.75 14.07 11.51
CA ASN A 11 -11.59 14.33 10.33
C ASN A 11 -12.55 15.53 10.56
N LYS A 12 -12.88 15.87 11.80
CA LYS A 12 -13.71 17.03 12.15
C LYS A 12 -12.91 18.28 12.52
N LYS A 13 -11.72 18.11 13.11
CA LYS A 13 -10.97 19.18 13.79
C LYS A 13 -9.82 19.73 12.96
N TRP A 14 -9.19 18.91 12.13
CA TRP A 14 -7.97 19.31 11.42
C TRP A 14 -8.28 19.99 10.08
N PRO A 15 -7.45 20.98 9.69
CA PRO A 15 -7.39 21.45 8.32
C PRO A 15 -7.28 20.27 7.35
N ASN A 16 -8.05 20.33 6.28
CA ASN A 16 -8.01 19.33 5.23
C ASN A 16 -8.24 19.96 3.86
N LYS A 17 -7.67 19.33 2.85
CA LYS A 17 -7.93 19.63 1.44
C LYS A 17 -8.13 18.33 0.68
N SER A 18 -8.93 18.41 -0.37
CA SER A 18 -9.20 17.28 -1.24
C SER A 18 -9.07 17.67 -2.70
N PHE A 19 -8.75 16.70 -3.53
CA PHE A 19 -8.86 16.81 -4.98
C PHE A 19 -9.50 15.54 -5.53
N LYS A 20 -10.11 15.67 -6.71
CA LYS A 20 -10.77 14.57 -7.42
C LYS A 20 -10.04 14.31 -8.73
N ILE A 21 -9.78 13.03 -9.02
CA ILE A 21 -9.26 12.59 -10.31
C ILE A 21 -10.28 11.71 -11.00
N GLN A 22 -10.54 12.01 -12.28
CA GLN A 22 -11.43 11.22 -13.13
C GLN A 22 -10.82 9.85 -13.45
N TYR A 23 -11.66 8.82 -13.58
CA TYR A 23 -11.22 7.46 -13.86
C TYR A 23 -10.56 7.33 -15.23
N ASP A 24 -11.25 7.78 -16.29
CA ASP A 24 -10.82 7.64 -17.69
C ASP A 24 -9.35 8.05 -17.90
N PRO A 25 -8.48 7.17 -18.44
CA PRO A 25 -8.76 5.88 -19.08
C PRO A 25 -8.61 4.64 -18.19
N LEU A 26 -8.41 4.81 -16.88
CA LEU A 26 -8.26 3.71 -15.94
C LEU A 26 -9.62 3.29 -15.37
N THR A 27 -9.72 2.02 -14.98
CA THR A 27 -10.84 1.52 -14.19
C THR A 27 -10.80 2.09 -12.76
N LYS A 28 -11.91 1.97 -12.03
CA LYS A 28 -12.01 2.41 -10.63
C LYS A 28 -11.01 1.70 -9.72
N LEU A 29 -10.81 0.40 -9.92
CA LEU A 29 -9.85 -0.38 -9.15
C LEU A 29 -8.41 0.04 -9.45
N GLU A 30 -8.05 0.19 -10.73
CA GLU A 30 -6.71 0.64 -11.12
C GLU A 30 -6.38 2.02 -10.56
N LEU A 31 -7.31 2.98 -10.68
CA LEU A 31 -7.08 4.31 -10.14
C LEU A 31 -7.03 4.30 -8.61
N PHE A 32 -7.85 3.48 -7.94
CA PHE A 32 -7.80 3.35 -6.48
C PHE A 32 -6.46 2.84 -5.99
N GLU A 33 -5.95 1.74 -6.57
CA GLU A 33 -4.63 1.21 -6.21
C GLU A 33 -3.54 2.24 -6.57
N LEU A 34 -3.61 2.90 -7.73
CA LEU A 34 -2.63 3.92 -8.09
C LEU A 34 -2.66 5.14 -7.17
N GLY A 35 -3.85 5.56 -6.73
CA GLY A 35 -4.03 6.59 -5.72
C GLY A 35 -3.43 6.16 -4.38
N TYR A 36 -3.62 4.91 -3.99
CA TYR A 36 -3.00 4.33 -2.80
C TYR A 36 -1.48 4.43 -2.90
N PHE A 37 -0.90 4.01 -4.03
CA PHE A 37 0.53 4.07 -4.29
C PHE A 37 1.09 5.50 -4.23
N ALA A 38 0.38 6.46 -4.84
CA ALA A 38 0.80 7.86 -4.85
C ALA A 38 0.75 8.51 -3.45
N ALA A 39 -0.19 8.10 -2.60
CA ALA A 39 -0.35 8.61 -1.25
C ALA A 39 0.45 7.84 -0.19
N SER A 40 0.79 6.58 -0.45
CA SER A 40 1.53 5.70 0.45
C SER A 40 3.02 5.92 0.27
N ASP A 41 3.70 6.45 1.28
CA ASP A 41 5.16 6.42 1.36
C ASP A 41 5.68 5.41 2.40
N VAL A 42 6.98 5.13 2.41
CA VAL A 42 7.60 4.17 3.36
C VAL A 42 7.15 4.38 4.81
N PRO A 43 7.05 5.60 5.38
CA PRO A 43 6.59 5.78 6.76
C PRO A 43 5.08 5.63 6.95
N PHE A 44 4.29 5.58 5.88
CA PHE A 44 2.85 5.39 5.96
C PHE A 44 2.48 3.96 6.28
N ARG A 45 1.34 3.82 6.96
CA ARG A 45 0.67 2.54 7.20
C ARG A 45 -0.81 2.70 6.83
N CYS A 46 -1.38 1.69 6.20
CA CYS A 46 -2.82 1.58 6.03
C CYS A 46 -3.44 1.02 7.31
N PHE A 47 -4.20 1.83 8.04
CA PHE A 47 -4.81 1.44 9.31
C PHE A 47 -6.30 1.09 9.18
N SER A 48 -6.88 1.32 8.01
CA SER A 48 -8.23 0.89 7.69
C SER A 48 -8.41 0.82 6.19
N ILE A 49 -8.96 -0.29 5.73
CA ILE A 49 -9.38 -0.46 4.35
C ILE A 49 -10.72 -1.17 4.31
N LYS A 50 -11.62 -0.69 3.46
CA LYS A 50 -12.89 -1.36 3.18
C LYS A 50 -13.06 -1.37 1.67
N MET A 51 -13.08 -2.58 1.12
CA MET A 51 -13.39 -2.82 -0.28
C MET A 51 -14.84 -3.28 -0.35
N ASN A 52 -15.65 -2.69 -1.22
CA ASN A 52 -17.01 -3.14 -1.48
C ASN A 52 -16.97 -4.17 -2.61
N PRO A 53 -17.38 -5.41 -2.35
CA PRO A 53 -17.32 -6.46 -3.37
C PRO A 53 -18.30 -6.17 -4.52
N GLY A 54 -17.81 -6.33 -5.76
CA GLY A 54 -18.56 -6.15 -7.00
C GLY A 54 -17.81 -5.30 -8.03
N ASP A 55 -18.23 -5.37 -9.30
CA ASP A 55 -17.51 -4.74 -10.43
C ASP A 55 -17.42 -3.21 -10.36
N ASN A 56 -18.28 -2.59 -9.55
CA ASN A 56 -18.36 -1.13 -9.51
C ASN A 56 -17.38 -0.47 -8.54
N HIS A 57 -16.77 -1.19 -7.59
CA HIS A 57 -15.77 -0.66 -6.63
C HIS A 57 -16.14 0.69 -5.98
N ASP A 58 -17.44 0.98 -5.90
CA ASP A 58 -17.95 2.23 -5.38
C ASP A 58 -17.80 2.24 -3.87
N LYS A 59 -17.43 3.40 -3.31
CA LYS A 59 -17.22 3.60 -1.87
C LYS A 59 -16.08 2.77 -1.29
N ASP A 60 -15.20 2.20 -2.12
CA ASP A 60 -13.91 1.69 -1.66
C ASP A 60 -13.17 2.80 -0.92
N VAL A 61 -12.67 2.49 0.27
CA VAL A 61 -12.04 3.46 1.15
C VAL A 61 -10.77 2.91 1.78
N ALA A 62 -9.71 3.72 1.73
CA ALA A 62 -8.46 3.47 2.44
C ALA A 62 -8.11 4.68 3.30
N LEU A 63 -7.66 4.42 4.52
CA LEU A 63 -7.15 5.41 5.45
C LEU A 63 -5.69 5.11 5.76
N LEU A 64 -4.83 6.08 5.49
CA LEU A 64 -3.39 6.01 5.68
C LEU A 64 -2.97 6.98 6.78
N TYR A 65 -1.94 6.59 7.53
CA TYR A 65 -1.32 7.44 8.53
C TYR A 65 0.20 7.38 8.41
N SER A 66 0.84 8.55 8.36
CA SER A 66 2.30 8.68 8.44
C SER A 66 2.70 9.10 9.85
N ALA A 67 3.50 8.26 10.52
CA ALA A 67 4.05 8.63 11.82
C ALA A 67 5.12 9.73 11.73
N ALA A 68 5.77 9.88 10.57
CA ALA A 68 6.85 10.84 10.36
C ALA A 68 6.32 12.27 10.21
N SER A 69 5.31 12.47 9.35
CA SER A 69 4.67 13.78 9.11
C SER A 69 3.42 14.00 9.98
N LYS A 70 2.99 13.01 10.76
CA LYS A 70 1.72 13.01 11.51
C LYS A 70 0.51 13.33 10.62
N GLN A 71 0.58 12.93 9.36
CA GLN A 71 -0.43 13.19 8.34
C GLN A 71 -1.41 12.02 8.23
N PHE A 72 -2.69 12.33 7.98
CA PHE A 72 -3.68 11.33 7.58
C PHE A 72 -4.09 11.56 6.13
N VAL A 73 -4.29 10.47 5.39
CA VAL A 73 -4.81 10.52 4.03
C VAL A 73 -5.99 9.57 3.91
N SER A 74 -7.07 10.06 3.30
CA SER A 74 -8.24 9.27 2.94
C SER A 74 -8.34 9.16 1.43
N LEU A 75 -8.60 7.96 0.94
CA LEU A 75 -8.93 7.68 -0.44
C LEU A 75 -10.36 7.16 -0.48
N LEU A 76 -11.17 7.69 -1.38
CA LEU A 76 -12.57 7.31 -1.53
C LEU A 76 -12.95 7.23 -3.00
N ASN A 77 -13.32 6.05 -3.47
CA ASN A 77 -13.96 5.89 -4.77
C ASN A 77 -15.39 6.45 -4.72
N LYS A 78 -15.66 7.43 -5.58
CA LYS A 78 -17.00 7.91 -5.89
C LYS A 78 -17.41 7.48 -7.30
N GLU A 79 -18.68 7.67 -7.66
CA GLU A 79 -19.20 7.29 -8.98
C GLU A 79 -18.42 7.99 -10.12
N ASP A 80 -18.02 9.24 -9.91
CA ASP A 80 -17.44 10.14 -10.91
C ASP A 80 -15.94 10.42 -10.72
N GLY A 81 -15.24 9.65 -9.88
CA GLY A 81 -13.79 9.75 -9.71
C GLY A 81 -13.29 9.32 -8.34
N LEU A 82 -11.98 9.19 -8.25
CA LEU A 82 -11.29 8.97 -6.98
C LEU A 82 -11.09 10.32 -6.27
N VAL A 83 -11.51 10.40 -5.01
CA VAL A 83 -11.27 11.56 -4.14
C VAL A 83 -10.17 11.20 -3.14
N LEU A 84 -9.11 12.03 -3.12
CA LEU A 84 -8.09 11.98 -2.08
C LEU A 84 -8.24 13.20 -1.17
N THR A 85 -8.23 12.97 0.14
CA THR A 85 -8.29 14.01 1.17
C THR A 85 -7.11 13.87 2.10
N ILE A 86 -6.39 14.97 2.31
CA ILE A 86 -5.26 15.06 3.25
C ILE A 86 -5.71 15.83 4.48
N TYR A 87 -5.33 15.35 5.66
CA TYR A 87 -5.56 16.01 6.94
C TYR A 87 -4.23 16.25 7.65
N GLU A 88 -3.95 17.51 7.94
CA GLU A 88 -2.72 17.96 8.61
C GLU A 88 -2.99 19.10 9.56
N SER A 89 -2.23 19.19 10.65
CA SER A 89 -2.32 20.31 11.58
C SER A 89 -1.69 21.59 11.02
N ASN A 90 -0.68 21.46 10.14
CA ASN A 90 0.01 22.60 9.52
C ASN A 90 -0.59 22.89 8.12
N LYS A 91 -1.09 24.11 7.91
CA LYS A 91 -1.71 24.50 6.64
C LYS A 91 -0.70 24.73 5.50
N GLU A 92 0.53 25.10 5.80
CA GLU A 92 1.55 25.34 4.77
C GLU A 92 2.04 24.02 4.17
N GLU A 93 2.27 23.01 5.03
CA GLU A 93 2.64 21.65 4.62
C GLU A 93 1.49 20.96 3.87
N LEU A 94 0.24 21.21 4.26
CA LEU A 94 -0.95 20.65 3.63
C LEU A 94 -0.98 20.90 2.12
N ASP A 95 -0.68 22.13 1.69
CA ASP A 95 -0.73 22.50 0.26
C ASP A 95 0.41 21.88 -0.53
N GLN A 96 1.62 21.88 0.06
CA GLN A 96 2.79 21.27 -0.53
C GLN A 96 2.60 19.76 -0.71
N HIS A 97 2.12 19.05 0.32
CA HIS A 97 1.88 17.61 0.25
C HIS A 97 0.72 17.27 -0.69
N LEU A 98 -0.35 18.09 -0.73
CA LEU A 98 -1.46 17.90 -1.66
C LEU A 98 -1.01 17.98 -3.12
N GLU A 99 -0.27 19.03 -3.48
CA GLU A 99 0.23 19.19 -4.84
C GLU A 99 1.27 18.12 -5.19
N SER A 100 2.12 17.70 -4.24
CA SER A 100 3.05 16.58 -4.45
C SER A 100 2.33 15.27 -4.79
N ILE A 101 1.34 14.86 -3.99
CA ILE A 101 0.56 13.64 -4.22
C ILE A 101 -0.23 13.73 -5.53
N LYS A 102 -0.84 14.88 -5.80
CA LYS A 102 -1.60 15.12 -7.03
C LYS A 102 -0.71 15.03 -8.27
N ASN A 103 0.46 15.65 -8.27
CA ASN A 103 1.42 15.59 -9.38
C ASN A 103 1.91 14.15 -9.60
N ASN A 104 2.26 13.44 -8.53
CA ASN A 104 2.65 12.03 -8.61
C ASN A 104 1.52 11.17 -9.20
N LEU A 105 0.28 11.36 -8.75
CA LEU A 105 -0.84 10.58 -9.23
C LEU A 105 -1.16 10.84 -10.70
N ILE A 106 -1.10 12.10 -11.16
CA ILE A 106 -1.26 12.44 -12.58
C ILE A 106 -0.14 11.78 -13.40
N GLN A 107 1.12 11.95 -12.97
CA GLN A 107 2.26 11.35 -13.65
C GLN A 107 2.14 9.83 -13.73
N PHE A 108 1.84 9.16 -12.62
CA PHE A 108 1.69 7.71 -12.58
C PHE A 108 0.50 7.23 -13.40
N LYS A 109 -0.60 8.00 -13.44
CA LYS A 109 -1.77 7.68 -14.26
C LYS A 109 -1.41 7.67 -15.75
N ASP A 110 -0.69 8.69 -16.21
CA ASP A 110 -0.23 8.78 -17.60
C ASP A 110 0.75 7.65 -17.93
N GLN A 111 1.71 7.38 -17.03
CA GLN A 111 2.69 6.31 -17.18
C GLN A 111 2.03 4.93 -17.23
N LEU A 112 1.05 4.66 -16.37
CA LEU A 112 0.32 3.40 -16.32
C LEU A 112 -0.55 3.21 -17.55
N ASN A 113 -1.22 4.26 -18.02
CA ASN A 113 -2.01 4.23 -19.24
C ASN A 113 -1.16 3.92 -20.48
N GLY A 114 0.09 4.38 -20.51
CA GLY A 114 1.03 4.07 -21.59
C GLY A 114 1.53 2.61 -21.63
N LYS A 115 1.17 1.76 -20.65
CA LYS A 115 1.58 0.34 -20.60
C LYS A 115 0.61 -0.57 -21.33
N THR A 116 1.12 -1.71 -21.79
CA THR A 116 0.27 -2.80 -22.30
C THR A 116 -0.67 -3.31 -21.20
N PRO A 117 -1.85 -3.86 -21.55
CA PRO A 117 -2.81 -4.38 -20.57
C PRO A 117 -2.19 -5.38 -19.59
N GLU A 118 -1.31 -6.26 -20.06
CA GLU A 118 -0.67 -7.29 -19.24
C GLU A 118 0.32 -6.70 -18.24
N LEU A 119 1.11 -5.71 -18.66
CA LEU A 119 2.07 -5.04 -17.78
C LEU A 119 1.34 -4.14 -16.78
N ARG A 120 0.27 -3.48 -17.22
CA ARG A 120 -0.61 -2.65 -16.39
C ARG A 120 -1.22 -3.47 -15.25
N ASP A 121 -1.83 -4.61 -15.57
CA ASP A 121 -2.38 -5.55 -14.58
C ASP A 121 -1.32 -6.01 -13.57
N GLN A 122 -0.12 -6.34 -14.04
CA GLN A 122 0.98 -6.74 -13.16
C GLN A 122 1.45 -5.61 -12.23
N ILE A 123 1.53 -4.37 -12.72
CA ILE A 123 1.88 -3.20 -11.89
C ILE A 123 0.82 -2.99 -10.80
N VAL A 124 -0.47 -3.05 -11.16
CA VAL A 124 -1.58 -2.88 -10.22
C VAL A 124 -1.57 -4.00 -9.17
N LYS A 125 -1.28 -5.24 -9.56
CA LYS A 125 -1.09 -6.36 -8.63
C LYS A 125 0.11 -6.15 -7.70
N CYS A 126 1.21 -5.56 -8.16
CA CYS A 126 2.34 -5.19 -7.29
C CYS A 126 1.95 -4.13 -6.25
N ILE A 127 1.16 -3.13 -6.65
CA ILE A 127 0.63 -2.11 -5.72
C ILE A 127 -0.27 -2.78 -4.66
N LEU A 128 -1.12 -3.71 -5.08
CA LEU A 128 -1.93 -4.50 -4.14
C LEU A 128 -1.07 -5.27 -3.12
N VAL A 129 0.08 -5.82 -3.54
CA VAL A 129 1.02 -6.47 -2.61
C VAL A 129 1.57 -5.46 -1.60
N GLU A 130 1.94 -4.24 -2.03
CA GLU A 130 2.40 -3.18 -1.11
C GLU A 130 1.33 -2.86 -0.06
N ARG A 131 0.09 -2.71 -0.49
CA ARG A 131 -1.06 -2.46 0.39
C ARG A 131 -1.28 -3.58 1.41
N LYS A 132 -1.07 -4.83 0.99
CA LYS A 132 -1.16 -6.00 1.88
C LYS A 132 0.01 -6.06 2.87
N VAL A 133 1.21 -5.63 2.47
CA VAL A 133 2.35 -5.46 3.38
C VAL A 133 2.02 -4.44 4.47
N ASP A 134 1.37 -3.32 4.11
CA ASP A 134 0.92 -2.32 5.09
C ASP A 134 -0.15 -2.87 6.05
N GLU A 135 -1.10 -3.67 5.54
CA GLU A 135 -2.12 -4.33 6.35
C GLU A 135 -1.49 -5.28 7.38
N ALA A 136 -0.56 -6.13 6.95
CA ALA A 136 0.17 -7.04 7.85
C ALA A 136 0.97 -6.29 8.92
N MET A 137 1.64 -5.20 8.55
CA MET A 137 2.30 -4.31 9.51
C MET A 137 1.31 -3.75 10.51
N HIS A 138 0.17 -3.21 10.05
CA HIS A 138 -0.82 -2.62 10.93
C HIS A 138 -1.37 -3.64 11.94
N LEU A 139 -1.74 -4.85 11.51
CA LEU A 139 -2.24 -5.89 12.40
C LEU A 139 -1.23 -6.25 13.50
N SER A 140 0.06 -6.37 13.15
CA SER A 140 1.12 -6.64 14.14
C SER A 140 1.29 -5.50 15.16
N LEU A 141 1.10 -4.24 14.76
CA LEU A 141 1.19 -3.07 15.62
C LEU A 141 -0.04 -2.85 16.50
N SER A 142 -1.19 -3.34 16.06
CA SER A 142 -2.44 -3.28 16.83
C SER A 142 -2.61 -4.46 17.79
N SER A 143 -1.58 -5.29 17.95
CA SER A 143 -1.57 -6.47 18.81
C SER A 143 -2.77 -7.38 18.54
N GLU A 144 -3.09 -7.55 17.26
CA GLU A 144 -4.13 -8.46 16.78
C GLU A 144 -3.73 -9.92 17.01
N VAL A 145 -4.69 -10.84 16.92
CA VAL A 145 -4.43 -12.27 17.11
C VAL A 145 -3.48 -12.82 16.05
N ASN A 146 -2.61 -13.74 16.45
CA ASN A 146 -1.58 -14.34 15.59
C ASN A 146 -2.17 -14.89 14.28
N ARG A 147 -3.35 -15.51 14.33
CA ARG A 147 -4.06 -16.00 13.14
C ARG A 147 -4.28 -14.92 12.08
N ARG A 148 -4.67 -13.70 12.47
CA ARG A 148 -4.92 -12.59 11.54
C ARG A 148 -3.62 -12.09 10.91
N VAL A 149 -2.56 -12.00 11.71
CA VAL A 149 -1.22 -11.62 11.24
C VAL A 149 -0.70 -12.67 10.25
N TYR A 150 -0.83 -13.96 10.58
CA TYR A 150 -0.43 -15.08 9.72
C TYR A 150 -1.11 -15.00 8.35
N PHE A 151 -2.44 -14.85 8.31
CA PHE A 151 -3.17 -14.77 7.05
C PHE A 151 -2.79 -13.53 6.22
N ALA A 152 -2.60 -12.38 6.85
CA ALA A 152 -2.18 -11.17 6.12
C ALA A 152 -0.80 -11.34 5.47
N ILE A 153 0.15 -12.00 6.16
CA ILE A 153 1.47 -12.32 5.59
C ILE A 153 1.35 -13.36 4.47
N GLY A 154 0.51 -14.39 4.67
CA GLY A 154 0.22 -15.40 3.66
C GLY A 154 -0.33 -14.80 2.37
N GLU A 155 -1.30 -13.88 2.46
CA GLU A 155 -1.84 -13.16 1.31
C GLU A 155 -0.76 -12.36 0.56
N CYS A 156 0.16 -11.70 1.28
CA CYS A 156 1.28 -10.99 0.65
C CYS A 156 2.13 -11.96 -0.18
N ARG A 157 2.52 -13.08 0.43
CA ARG A 157 3.40 -14.09 -0.18
C ARG A 157 2.76 -14.70 -1.41
N GLU A 158 1.53 -15.18 -1.28
CA GLU A 158 0.80 -15.85 -2.36
C GLU A 158 0.57 -14.92 -3.55
N ARG A 159 0.11 -13.69 -3.31
CA ARG A 159 -0.10 -12.73 -4.40
C ARG A 159 1.20 -12.37 -5.09
N ALA A 160 2.26 -12.11 -4.32
CA ALA A 160 3.57 -11.79 -4.88
C ALA A 160 4.15 -12.93 -5.73
N ALA A 161 3.90 -14.19 -5.35
CA ALA A 161 4.35 -15.37 -6.09
C ALA A 161 3.75 -15.47 -7.50
N LEU A 162 2.58 -14.87 -7.73
CA LEU A 162 1.82 -14.98 -8.97
C LEU A 162 2.09 -13.85 -9.98
N ILE A 163 2.98 -12.90 -9.66
CA ILE A 163 3.21 -11.71 -10.48
C ILE A 163 4.55 -11.82 -11.21
N PRO A 164 4.59 -11.98 -12.55
CA PRO A 164 5.84 -12.17 -13.28
C PRO A 164 6.85 -11.03 -13.13
N ILE A 165 6.45 -9.75 -13.24
CA ILE A 165 7.39 -8.63 -13.00
C ILE A 165 7.97 -8.63 -11.59
N PHE A 166 7.24 -9.15 -10.60
CA PHE A 166 7.76 -9.29 -9.25
C PHE A 166 8.82 -10.40 -9.24
N GLN A 167 8.47 -11.61 -9.69
CA GLN A 167 9.33 -12.79 -9.60
C GLN A 167 10.65 -12.63 -10.38
N ASN A 168 10.57 -11.97 -11.53
CA ASN A 168 11.72 -11.76 -12.41
C ASN A 168 12.59 -10.57 -12.00
N SER A 169 12.21 -9.83 -10.95
CA SER A 169 12.97 -8.65 -10.51
C SER A 169 14.11 -8.98 -9.56
N LYS A 170 15.17 -8.19 -9.63
CA LYS A 170 16.31 -8.30 -8.71
C LYS A 170 15.86 -8.11 -7.26
N GLY A 171 16.19 -9.08 -6.40
CA GLY A 171 15.84 -9.06 -4.97
C GLY A 171 14.50 -9.73 -4.62
N ALA A 172 13.72 -10.19 -5.61
CA ALA A 172 12.46 -10.90 -5.39
C ALA A 172 12.61 -12.12 -4.46
N ASP A 173 13.70 -12.88 -4.61
CA ASP A 173 13.96 -14.09 -3.80
C ASP A 173 14.15 -13.74 -2.31
N LEU A 174 14.79 -12.60 -2.03
CA LEU A 174 14.97 -12.12 -0.65
C LEU A 174 13.64 -11.70 -0.04
N VAL A 175 12.78 -11.04 -0.80
CA VAL A 175 11.43 -10.65 -0.35
C VAL A 175 10.58 -11.90 -0.08
N GLN A 176 10.56 -12.86 -1.00
CA GLN A 176 9.83 -14.12 -0.84
C GLN A 176 10.33 -14.91 0.37
N LEU A 177 11.65 -14.98 0.56
CA LEU A 177 12.25 -15.63 1.73
C LEU A 177 11.87 -14.92 3.04
N ALA A 178 11.86 -13.58 3.06
CA ALA A 178 11.47 -12.81 4.24
C ALA A 178 10.00 -13.04 4.60
N LEU A 179 9.10 -12.99 3.61
CA LEU A 179 7.67 -13.27 3.81
C LEU A 179 7.46 -14.70 4.32
N HIS A 180 8.13 -15.68 3.72
CA HIS A 180 8.04 -17.07 4.14
C HIS A 180 8.53 -17.30 5.57
N LYS A 181 9.69 -16.74 5.94
CA LYS A 181 10.23 -16.85 7.31
C LYS A 181 9.29 -16.26 8.36
N TRP A 182 8.68 -15.11 8.07
CA TRP A 182 7.71 -14.50 8.99
C TRP A 182 6.42 -15.33 9.07
N MET A 183 5.90 -15.80 7.94
CA MET A 183 4.74 -16.68 7.89
C MET A 183 4.93 -17.95 8.74
N ASP A 184 6.05 -18.66 8.54
CA ASP A 184 6.41 -19.86 9.30
C ASP A 184 6.59 -19.57 10.78
N TYR A 185 7.14 -18.40 11.12
CA TYR A 185 7.28 -17.98 12.51
C TYR A 185 5.91 -17.78 13.17
N VAL A 186 5.00 -17.01 12.54
CA VAL A 186 3.67 -16.75 13.11
C VAL A 186 2.83 -18.02 13.20
N LEU A 187 2.99 -18.96 12.26
CA LEU A 187 2.31 -20.25 12.29
C LEU A 187 2.64 -21.09 13.53
N ARG A 188 3.85 -20.95 14.08
CA ARG A 188 4.30 -21.70 15.28
C ARG A 188 3.81 -21.08 16.60
N LEU A 189 3.25 -19.87 16.56
CA LEU A 189 2.68 -19.22 17.74
C LEU A 189 1.30 -19.80 18.05
N ASN A 190 0.81 -19.56 19.27
CA ASN A 190 -0.57 -19.85 19.62
C ASN A 190 -1.51 -18.90 18.84
N GLN A 191 -2.38 -19.46 18.00
CA GLN A 191 -3.14 -18.70 17.01
C GLN A 191 -4.22 -17.79 17.60
N ASP A 192 -4.68 -18.09 18.82
CA ASP A 192 -5.69 -17.31 19.54
C ASP A 192 -5.08 -16.25 20.47
N GLU A 193 -3.76 -16.24 20.63
CA GLU A 193 -3.04 -15.21 21.38
C GLU A 193 -2.72 -14.00 20.50
N LYS A 194 -2.50 -12.85 21.15
CA LYS A 194 -2.06 -11.62 20.49
C LYS A 194 -0.64 -11.77 19.95
N PHE A 195 -0.35 -11.04 18.88
CA PHE A 195 0.99 -10.98 18.32
C PHE A 195 2.01 -10.43 19.33
N PRO A 196 3.14 -11.11 19.55
CA PRO A 196 4.11 -10.74 20.57
C PRO A 196 4.77 -9.39 20.29
N GLU A 197 4.67 -8.47 21.25
CA GLU A 197 5.20 -7.10 21.13
C GLU A 197 6.71 -7.08 20.87
N GLU A 198 7.46 -8.00 21.48
CA GLU A 198 8.90 -8.13 21.31
C GLU A 198 9.32 -8.52 19.89
N LYS A 199 8.39 -9.02 19.07
CA LYS A 199 8.64 -9.37 17.66
C LYS A 199 8.13 -8.33 16.69
N THR A 200 7.21 -7.46 17.11
CA THR A 200 6.63 -6.41 16.26
C THR A 200 7.70 -5.55 15.60
N THR A 201 8.70 -5.08 16.34
CA THR A 201 9.77 -4.24 15.77
C THR A 201 10.56 -4.96 14.66
N GLY A 202 10.83 -6.26 14.83
CA GLY A 202 11.53 -7.06 13.83
C GLY A 202 10.70 -7.21 12.54
N LEU A 203 9.41 -7.53 12.68
CA LEU A 203 8.49 -7.68 11.56
C LEU A 203 8.36 -6.37 10.79
N ILE A 204 8.09 -5.28 11.50
CA ILE A 204 7.95 -3.94 10.90
C ILE A 204 9.22 -3.55 10.13
N LYS A 205 10.41 -3.80 10.69
CA LYS A 205 11.67 -3.49 10.00
C LYS A 205 11.79 -4.23 8.66
N ASN A 206 11.48 -5.53 8.62
CA ASN A 206 11.53 -6.29 7.37
C ASN A 206 10.44 -5.85 6.40
N PHE A 207 9.22 -5.61 6.87
CA PHE A 207 8.11 -5.22 6.00
C PHE A 207 8.30 -3.81 5.42
N LEU A 208 8.91 -2.90 6.16
CA LEU A 208 9.34 -1.59 5.62
C LEU A 208 10.40 -1.73 4.52
N GLN A 209 11.33 -2.69 4.65
CA GLN A 209 12.30 -2.98 3.59
C GLN A 209 11.62 -3.54 2.34
N ILE A 210 10.66 -4.46 2.52
CA ILE A 210 9.85 -5.01 1.44
C ILE A 210 9.05 -3.90 0.75
N LYS A 211 8.37 -3.04 1.53
CA LYS A 211 7.63 -1.87 1.02
C LYS A 211 8.54 -0.95 0.22
N LYS A 212 9.73 -0.61 0.74
CA LYS A 212 10.71 0.21 0.01
C LYS A 212 11.12 -0.42 -1.32
N TRP A 213 11.38 -1.73 -1.34
CA TRP A 213 11.71 -2.46 -2.56
C TRP A 213 10.54 -2.48 -3.55
N LEU A 214 9.31 -2.71 -3.08
CA LEU A 214 8.10 -2.66 -3.90
C LEU A 214 7.88 -1.29 -4.52
N LYS A 215 8.05 -0.21 -3.74
CA LYS A 215 7.95 1.15 -4.27
C LYS A 215 8.97 1.41 -5.38
N ASP A 216 10.22 1.02 -5.17
CA ASP A 216 11.25 1.15 -6.21
C ASP A 216 10.93 0.33 -7.47
N LEU A 217 10.48 -0.92 -7.31
CA LEU A 217 10.04 -1.77 -8.41
C LEU A 217 8.90 -1.12 -9.21
N ILE A 218 7.83 -0.70 -8.53
CA ILE A 218 6.64 -0.11 -9.17
C ILE A 218 7.01 1.19 -9.88
N THR A 219 7.77 2.08 -9.24
CA THR A 219 8.23 3.34 -9.84
C THR A 219 9.08 3.10 -11.10
N LYS A 220 10.02 2.14 -11.05
CA LYS A 220 10.84 1.78 -12.23
C LYS A 220 9.99 1.22 -13.37
N GLN A 221 9.03 0.34 -13.06
CA GLN A 221 8.14 -0.25 -14.05
C GLN A 221 7.22 0.79 -14.71
N LEU A 222 6.67 1.73 -13.92
CA LEU A 222 5.93 2.89 -14.42
C LEU A 222 6.83 3.76 -15.34
N ALA A 223 8.08 4.02 -14.95
CA ALA A 223 9.04 4.77 -15.76
C ALA A 223 9.58 3.99 -16.98
N GLY A 224 9.32 2.69 -17.12
CA GLY A 224 9.85 1.85 -18.21
C GLY A 224 11.31 1.46 -18.03
N ILE A 225 11.82 1.50 -16.81
CA ILE A 225 13.19 1.11 -16.44
C ILE A 225 13.21 -0.40 -16.15
N SER A 226 14.18 -1.11 -16.73
CA SER A 226 14.35 -2.55 -16.49
C SER A 226 14.68 -2.85 -15.02
N THR A 227 14.05 -3.89 -14.48
CA THR A 227 14.29 -4.40 -13.11
C THR A 227 14.71 -5.86 -13.07
N LEU A 228 14.94 -6.47 -14.24
CA LEU A 228 15.17 -7.90 -14.39
C LEU A 228 16.44 -8.34 -13.65
N LYS A 229 16.42 -9.60 -13.18
CA LYS A 229 17.65 -10.30 -12.78
C LYS A 229 18.57 -10.37 -14.00
N GLU A 230 19.83 -9.98 -13.84
CA GLU A 230 20.84 -10.26 -14.86
C GLU A 230 20.93 -11.79 -15.02
N GLU A 231 20.84 -12.29 -16.25
CA GLU A 231 21.20 -13.68 -16.53
C GLU A 231 22.68 -13.82 -16.17
N ILE A 232 22.97 -14.62 -15.15
CA ILE A 232 24.33 -15.10 -14.94
C ILE A 232 24.58 -16.04 -16.11
N SER A 233 25.25 -15.57 -17.15
CA SER A 233 25.82 -16.43 -18.18
C SER A 233 26.81 -17.36 -17.47
N ILE A 234 26.41 -18.61 -17.26
CA ILE A 234 27.31 -19.70 -16.85
C ILE A 234 27.78 -20.39 -18.13
#